data_AF-A0A2M8Q9Z5-F1
#
_entry.id   AF-A0A2M8Q9Z5-F1
#
_cell.length_a   1.000
_cell.length_b   1.000
_cell.length_c   1.000
_cell.angle_alpha   90.00
_cell.angle_beta   90.00
_cell.angle_gamma   90.00
#
_symmetry.space_group_name_H-M   'P 1'
#
loop_
_entity.id
_entity.type
_entity.pdbx_description
1 polymer ?
#
loop_
_entity_poly.entity_id
_entity_poly.type
_entity_poly.pdbx_seq_one_letter_code
_entity_poly.pdbx_strand_id
1 'polypeptide(L)'
;PIEQQITHLHYYFDPRMTPARLLPWLAAWADWVMDERWPEDRQRRLVQALVSLYRRRGTPQGLRDMLALYTGLDPNSDAIQIVEHRASNFVMGPTAYLGPGVALGTRNIAHTFSVRVRLPPLMRTRPDLTPDEVEREEARRRQVIEEIIEMEKPAHTRCDLQIAVEDEA
;
A
#
# COMPACT_ATOMS: atom_id res chain seq x y z
N PRO A 1 -17.21 1.92 -40.40
CA PRO A 1 -15.76 1.94 -40.70
C PRO A 1 -14.97 1.26 -39.56
N ILE A 2 -14.62 -0.01 -39.74
CA ILE A 2 -13.88 -0.80 -38.74
C ILE A 2 -12.43 -0.32 -38.64
N GLU A 3 -11.86 0.16 -39.75
CA GLU A 3 -10.50 0.69 -39.80
C GLU A 3 -10.33 1.89 -38.86
N GLN A 4 -11.31 2.80 -38.81
CA GLN A 4 -11.28 3.95 -37.89
C GLN A 4 -11.33 3.53 -36.42
N GLN A 5 -12.04 2.44 -36.09
CA GLN A 5 -12.08 1.92 -34.73
C GLN A 5 -10.74 1.30 -34.33
N ILE A 6 -10.10 0.57 -35.27
CA ILE A 6 -8.76 0.00 -35.07
C ILE A 6 -7.72 1.11 -34.90
N THR A 7 -7.77 2.17 -35.71
CA THR A 7 -6.84 3.31 -35.62
C THR A 7 -6.85 3.95 -34.23
N HIS A 8 -8.04 4.09 -33.61
CA HIS A 8 -8.19 4.71 -32.29
C HIS A 8 -8.10 3.74 -31.12
N LEU A 9 -7.86 2.45 -31.35
CA LEU A 9 -7.88 1.42 -30.31
C LEU A 9 -6.88 1.71 -29.18
N HIS A 10 -5.72 2.28 -29.50
CA HIS A 10 -4.68 2.60 -28.52
C HIS A 10 -5.13 3.57 -27.43
N TYR A 11 -6.12 4.44 -27.69
CA TYR A 11 -6.68 5.33 -26.69
C TYR A 11 -7.41 4.60 -25.57
N TYR A 12 -7.87 3.37 -25.81
CA TYR A 12 -8.48 2.53 -24.79
C TYR A 12 -7.46 1.85 -23.86
N PHE A 13 -6.16 1.93 -24.16
CA PHE A 13 -5.11 1.42 -23.28
C PHE A 13 -4.41 2.52 -22.47
N ASP A 14 -4.60 3.80 -22.83
CA ASP A 14 -4.10 4.93 -22.04
C ASP A 14 -5.09 5.27 -20.91
N PRO A 15 -4.72 5.10 -19.62
CA PRO A 15 -5.59 5.43 -18.48
C PRO A 15 -6.01 6.89 -18.40
N ARG A 16 -5.39 7.80 -19.17
CA ARG A 16 -5.78 9.22 -19.23
C ARG A 16 -6.90 9.48 -20.24
N MET A 17 -7.00 8.64 -21.28
CA MET A 17 -7.94 8.82 -22.39
C MET A 17 -9.07 7.80 -22.37
N THR A 18 -8.86 6.66 -21.70
CA THR A 18 -9.86 5.61 -21.60
C THR A 18 -11.16 6.12 -20.96
N PRO A 19 -12.35 5.71 -21.45
CA PRO A 19 -13.61 5.95 -20.75
C PRO A 19 -13.60 5.39 -19.32
N ALA A 20 -14.11 6.15 -18.34
CA ALA A 20 -14.07 5.76 -16.92
C ALA A 20 -14.59 4.34 -16.64
N ARG A 21 -15.66 3.92 -17.33
CA ARG A 21 -16.25 2.58 -17.23
C ARG A 21 -15.30 1.42 -17.58
N LEU A 22 -14.22 1.68 -18.32
CA LEU A 22 -13.24 0.67 -18.73
C LEU A 22 -12.00 0.67 -17.82
N LEU A 23 -11.88 1.61 -16.88
CA LEU A 23 -10.78 1.62 -15.91
C LEU A 23 -10.73 0.35 -15.05
N PRO A 24 -11.85 -0.17 -14.52
CA PRO A 24 -11.83 -1.43 -13.77
C PRO A 24 -11.34 -2.61 -14.62
N TRP A 25 -11.71 -2.63 -15.90
CA TRP A 25 -11.27 -3.66 -16.84
C TRP A 25 -9.76 -3.58 -17.12
N LEU A 26 -9.21 -2.37 -17.30
CA LEU A 26 -7.76 -2.18 -17.41
C LEU A 26 -7.02 -2.53 -16.12
N ALA A 27 -7.58 -2.21 -14.95
CA ALA A 27 -6.99 -2.54 -13.66
C ALA A 27 -6.89 -4.06 -13.45
N ALA A 28 -7.91 -4.80 -13.89
CA ALA A 28 -7.94 -6.26 -13.81
C ALA A 28 -6.81 -6.93 -14.62
N TRP A 29 -6.29 -6.30 -15.67
CA TRP A 29 -5.12 -6.82 -16.40
C TRP A 29 -3.85 -6.88 -15.53
N ALA A 30 -3.80 -6.03 -14.51
CA ALA A 30 -2.71 -5.97 -13.55
C ALA A 30 -3.13 -6.57 -12.19
N ASP A 31 -4.12 -7.47 -12.19
CA ASP A 31 -4.63 -8.17 -11.01
C ASP A 31 -5.12 -7.24 -9.89
N TRP A 32 -5.58 -6.04 -10.26
CA TRP A 32 -6.09 -5.05 -9.31
C TRP A 32 -7.61 -4.94 -9.38
N VAL A 33 -8.27 -5.07 -8.22
CA VAL A 33 -9.71 -4.86 -8.07
C VAL A 33 -9.97 -3.39 -7.76
N MET A 34 -10.59 -2.67 -8.70
CA MET A 34 -10.90 -1.24 -8.54
C MET A 34 -12.05 -1.03 -7.56
N ASP A 35 -11.87 -0.12 -6.60
CA ASP A 35 -12.97 0.36 -5.76
C ASP A 35 -13.74 1.47 -6.51
N GLU A 36 -14.94 1.16 -6.97
CA GLU A 36 -15.78 2.09 -7.74
C GLU A 36 -16.18 3.35 -6.94
N ARG A 37 -16.05 3.33 -5.62
CA ARG A 37 -16.33 4.50 -4.75
C ARG A 37 -15.26 5.58 -4.87
N TRP A 38 -14.12 5.28 -5.48
CA TRP A 38 -13.03 6.23 -5.62
C TRP A 38 -13.32 7.28 -6.69
N PRO A 39 -12.91 8.55 -6.46
CA PRO A 39 -12.93 9.56 -7.51
C PRO A 39 -12.19 9.08 -8.75
N GLU A 40 -12.73 9.36 -9.94
CA GLU A 40 -12.17 8.93 -11.21
C GLU A 40 -10.69 9.27 -11.36
N ASP A 41 -10.28 10.47 -10.94
CA ASP A 41 -8.89 10.91 -10.98
C ASP A 41 -7.95 9.99 -10.18
N ARG A 42 -8.42 9.46 -9.04
CA ARG A 42 -7.66 8.50 -8.23
C ARG A 42 -7.58 7.14 -8.93
N GLN A 43 -8.68 6.68 -9.52
CA GLN A 43 -8.69 5.44 -10.31
C GLN A 43 -7.70 5.52 -11.48
N ARG A 44 -7.71 6.61 -12.24
CA ARG A 44 -6.79 6.84 -13.38
C ARG A 44 -5.32 6.87 -12.93
N ARG A 45 -5.02 7.60 -11.85
CA ARG A 45 -3.66 7.64 -11.27
C ARG A 45 -3.20 6.25 -10.84
N LEU A 46 -4.10 5.45 -10.25
CA LEU A 46 -3.77 4.09 -9.85
C LEU A 46 -3.41 3.24 -11.07
N VAL A 47 -4.28 3.13 -12.06
CA VAL A 47 -4.03 2.30 -13.24
C VAL A 47 -2.74 2.73 -13.95
N GLN A 48 -2.47 4.04 -14.02
CA GLN A 48 -1.23 4.55 -14.58
C GLN A 48 0.02 4.13 -13.77
N ALA A 49 -0.09 4.05 -12.45
CA ALA A 49 1.02 3.73 -11.56
C ALA A 49 1.27 2.23 -11.40
N LEU A 50 0.25 1.37 -11.58
CA LEU A 50 0.30 -0.08 -11.28
C LEU A 50 1.55 -0.78 -11.83
N VAL A 51 1.88 -0.59 -13.11
CA VAL A 51 3.05 -1.23 -13.72
C VAL A 51 4.34 -0.82 -13.02
N SER A 52 4.49 0.46 -12.67
CA SER A 52 5.67 0.96 -11.98
C SER A 52 5.75 0.48 -10.52
N LEU A 53 4.60 0.35 -9.85
CA LEU A 53 4.49 -0.15 -8.49
C LEU A 53 4.86 -1.63 -8.43
N TYR A 54 4.34 -2.46 -9.34
CA TYR A 54 4.65 -3.88 -9.39
C TYR A 54 6.13 -4.17 -9.68
N ARG A 55 6.83 -3.30 -10.42
CA ARG A 55 8.29 -3.41 -10.58
C ARG A 55 9.07 -3.20 -9.28
N ARG A 56 8.48 -2.51 -8.30
CA ARG A 56 9.04 -2.24 -6.97
C ARG A 56 8.37 -3.08 -5.87
N ARG A 57 7.54 -4.07 -6.23
CA ARG A 57 6.88 -4.97 -5.28
C ARG A 57 7.90 -5.64 -4.37
N GLY A 58 7.54 -5.82 -3.11
CA GLY A 58 8.43 -6.36 -2.09
C GLY A 58 9.53 -5.43 -1.58
N THR A 59 9.56 -4.17 -2.05
CA THR A 59 10.47 -3.14 -1.49
C THR A 59 9.71 -2.21 -0.53
N PRO A 60 10.39 -1.62 0.47
CA PRO A 60 9.76 -0.62 1.34
C PRO A 60 9.20 0.57 0.56
N GLN A 61 9.88 0.99 -0.52
CA GLN A 61 9.39 2.09 -1.34
C GLN A 61 8.13 1.71 -2.13
N GLY A 62 8.10 0.51 -2.74
CA GLY A 62 6.92 0.04 -3.46
C GLY A 62 5.68 -0.05 -2.56
N LEU A 63 5.85 -0.62 -1.35
CA LEU A 63 4.78 -0.68 -0.36
C LEU A 63 4.32 0.72 0.07
N ARG A 64 5.25 1.65 0.31
CA ARG A 64 4.92 3.04 0.66
C ARG A 64 4.12 3.74 -0.43
N ASP A 65 4.56 3.61 -1.68
CA ASP A 65 3.88 4.23 -2.83
C ASP A 65 2.47 3.65 -3.03
N MET A 66 2.30 2.33 -2.86
CA MET A 66 1.01 1.66 -2.95
C MET A 66 0.05 2.12 -1.84
N LEU A 67 0.52 2.16 -0.59
CA LEU A 67 -0.26 2.66 0.55
C LEU A 67 -0.63 4.14 0.38
N ALA A 68 0.29 4.97 -0.09
CA ALA A 68 0.05 6.39 -0.35
C ALA A 68 -1.02 6.59 -1.43
N LEU A 69 -0.95 5.83 -2.51
CA LEU A 69 -1.94 5.86 -3.58
C LEU A 69 -3.34 5.43 -3.10
N TYR A 70 -3.42 4.39 -2.27
CA TYR A 70 -4.67 3.89 -1.69
C TYR A 70 -5.29 4.90 -0.71
N THR A 71 -4.50 5.34 0.26
CA THR A 71 -4.92 6.25 1.33
C THR A 71 -5.11 7.69 0.84
N GLY A 72 -4.43 8.08 -0.24
CA GLY A 72 -4.35 9.45 -0.73
C GLY A 72 -3.38 10.32 0.06
N LEU A 73 -2.55 9.73 0.93
CA LEU A 73 -1.50 10.42 1.68
C LEU A 73 -0.29 10.71 0.77
N ASP A 74 0.54 11.69 1.16
CA ASP A 74 1.82 11.92 0.50
C ASP A 74 2.80 10.78 0.83
N PRO A 75 3.37 10.08 -0.17
CA PRO A 75 4.35 9.01 0.07
C PRO A 75 5.62 9.49 0.76
N ASN A 76 5.95 10.79 0.75
CA ASN A 76 7.14 11.30 1.45
C ASN A 76 6.83 11.85 2.85
N SER A 77 5.56 11.83 3.26
CA SER A 77 5.15 12.31 4.57
C SER A 77 5.47 11.30 5.69
N ASP A 78 5.54 11.79 6.92
CA ASP A 78 5.70 10.95 8.11
C ASP A 78 4.43 10.14 8.46
N ALA A 79 3.37 10.22 7.62
CA ALA A 79 2.15 9.47 7.82
C ALA A 79 2.32 7.97 7.51
N ILE A 80 3.27 7.59 6.65
CA ILE A 80 3.55 6.18 6.31
C ILE A 80 4.99 5.83 6.65
N GLN A 81 5.18 5.17 7.79
CA GLN A 81 6.48 4.70 8.24
C GLN A 81 6.59 3.18 8.05
N ILE A 82 7.70 2.74 7.47
CA ILE A 82 8.01 1.32 7.28
C ILE A 82 9.36 1.08 7.95
N VAL A 83 9.37 0.21 8.96
CA VAL A 83 10.56 -0.09 9.77
C VAL A 83 10.91 -1.55 9.57
N GLU A 84 12.03 -1.83 8.92
CA GLU A 84 12.56 -3.19 8.78
C GLU A 84 13.35 -3.60 10.02
N HIS A 85 12.98 -4.72 10.64
CA HIS A 85 13.69 -5.25 11.80
C HIS A 85 14.88 -6.08 11.33
N ARG A 86 16.02 -5.41 11.10
CA ARG A 86 17.28 -6.04 10.69
C ARG A 86 18.21 -6.20 11.88
N ALA A 87 18.83 -7.36 12.00
CA ALA A 87 19.92 -7.55 12.96
C ALA A 87 21.15 -6.76 12.50
N SER A 88 21.66 -5.85 13.34
CA SER A 88 22.84 -5.02 13.05
C SER A 88 24.18 -5.64 13.45
N ASN A 89 24.15 -6.88 13.94
CA ASN A 89 25.22 -7.56 14.67
C ASN A 89 25.60 -8.92 14.03
N PHE A 90 25.47 -9.04 12.71
CA PHE A 90 25.97 -10.19 11.91
C PHE A 90 27.35 -9.92 11.29
N VAL A 91 28.22 -9.21 12.02
CA VAL A 91 29.58 -8.89 11.56
C VAL A 91 30.54 -9.87 12.20
N MET A 92 31.13 -10.75 11.38
CA MET A 92 32.18 -11.66 11.84
C MET A 92 33.51 -10.90 11.90
N GLY A 93 34.11 -10.84 13.07
CA GLY A 93 35.37 -10.13 13.30
C GLY A 93 36.04 -10.60 14.60
N PRO A 94 37.25 -10.13 14.90
CA PRO A 94 38.01 -10.58 16.09
C PRO A 94 37.28 -10.31 17.42
N THR A 95 36.33 -9.37 17.42
CA THR A 95 35.49 -8.98 18.57
C THR A 95 34.07 -9.54 18.50
N ALA A 96 33.76 -10.41 17.53
CA ALA A 96 32.44 -11.02 17.39
C ALA A 96 32.30 -12.18 18.39
N TYR A 97 31.74 -11.90 19.56
CA TYR A 97 31.42 -12.91 20.57
C TYR A 97 30.00 -13.42 20.34
N LEU A 98 29.83 -14.74 20.18
CA LEU A 98 28.51 -15.38 20.13
C LEU A 98 27.82 -15.23 21.50
N GLY A 99 26.59 -14.71 21.54
CA GLY A 99 25.86 -14.54 22.81
C GLY A 99 24.45 -13.98 22.66
N PRO A 100 23.68 -13.83 23.76
CA PRO A 100 22.28 -13.40 23.76
C PRO A 100 22.02 -12.01 23.15
N GLY A 101 23.07 -11.18 23.02
CA GLY A 101 23.03 -9.86 22.38
C GLY A 101 23.39 -9.87 20.89
N VAL A 102 23.69 -11.02 20.29
CA VAL A 102 23.97 -11.18 18.84
C VAL A 102 22.67 -11.46 18.08
N ALA A 103 22.68 -11.34 16.74
CA ALA A 103 21.58 -11.72 15.85
C ALA A 103 21.06 -13.17 16.05
N LEU A 104 21.79 -14.00 16.80
CA LEU A 104 21.38 -15.36 17.16
C LEU A 104 20.65 -15.41 18.52
N GLY A 105 20.52 -14.28 19.21
CA GLY A 105 19.81 -14.13 20.48
C GLY A 105 18.30 -13.95 20.31
N THR A 106 17.59 -13.88 21.43
CA THR A 106 16.11 -13.89 21.51
C THR A 106 15.41 -12.65 20.93
N ARG A 107 16.16 -11.62 20.51
CA ARG A 107 15.62 -10.38 19.95
C ARG A 107 15.70 -10.30 18.42
N ASN A 108 16.26 -11.30 17.75
CA ASN A 108 16.26 -11.31 16.28
C ASN A 108 14.93 -11.85 15.73
N ILE A 109 14.12 -10.93 15.21
CA ILE A 109 12.90 -11.23 14.46
C ILE A 109 13.18 -11.05 12.98
N ALA A 110 13.99 -11.96 12.43
CA ALA A 110 14.36 -11.95 11.02
C ALA A 110 13.12 -11.93 10.12
N HIS A 111 13.28 -11.35 8.92
CA HIS A 111 12.20 -11.25 7.93
C HIS A 111 10.92 -10.60 8.48
N THR A 112 11.04 -9.64 9.39
CA THR A 112 9.90 -8.92 9.94
C THR A 112 10.07 -7.42 9.69
N PHE A 113 8.98 -6.76 9.32
CA PHE A 113 8.90 -5.30 9.29
C PHE A 113 7.59 -4.83 9.92
N SER A 114 7.60 -3.59 10.39
CA SER A 114 6.40 -2.93 10.91
C SER A 114 6.00 -1.80 9.97
N VAL A 115 4.71 -1.72 9.69
CA VAL A 115 4.10 -0.62 8.93
C VAL A 115 3.27 0.18 9.90
N ARG A 116 3.57 1.47 10.01
CA ARG A 116 2.75 2.44 10.74
C ARG A 116 2.10 3.37 9.75
N VAL A 117 0.77 3.40 9.75
CA VAL A 117 -0.01 4.32 8.91
C VAL A 117 -0.79 5.24 9.83
N ARG A 118 -0.61 6.55 9.68
CA ARG A 118 -1.40 7.58 10.34
C ARG A 118 -2.51 8.01 9.40
N LEU A 119 -3.76 7.76 9.80
CA LEU A 119 -4.93 8.10 8.99
C LEU A 119 -5.79 9.10 9.74
N PRO A 120 -6.34 10.12 9.04
CA PRO A 120 -7.36 10.96 9.65
C PRO A 120 -8.59 10.11 9.99
N PRO A 121 -9.21 10.34 11.17
CA PRO A 121 -10.41 9.61 11.57
C PRO A 121 -11.55 9.87 10.58
N LEU A 122 -12.35 8.83 10.29
CA LEU A 122 -13.44 8.97 9.31
C LEU A 122 -14.48 10.00 9.76
N MET A 123 -14.71 10.17 11.06
CA MET A 123 -15.55 11.23 11.63
C MET A 123 -15.18 12.64 11.13
N ARG A 124 -13.89 12.92 10.89
CA ARG A 124 -13.42 14.23 10.42
C ARG A 124 -13.67 14.42 8.92
N THR A 125 -13.61 13.34 8.16
CA THR A 125 -13.75 13.37 6.69
C THR A 125 -15.21 13.20 6.25
N ARG A 126 -16.01 12.51 7.06
CA ARG A 126 -17.41 12.11 6.84
C ARG A 126 -18.20 12.26 8.15
N PRO A 127 -18.56 13.49 8.55
CA PRO A 127 -19.33 13.75 9.77
C PRO A 127 -20.80 13.32 9.67
N ASP A 128 -21.25 12.89 8.49
CA ASP A 128 -22.58 12.40 8.16
C ASP A 128 -22.87 10.98 8.70
N LEU A 129 -21.84 10.26 9.14
CA LEU A 129 -21.95 8.85 9.54
C LEU A 129 -22.30 8.70 11.02
N THR A 130 -23.16 7.73 11.32
CA THR A 130 -23.43 7.30 12.70
C THR A 130 -22.21 6.59 13.31
N PRO A 131 -22.06 6.55 14.65
CA PRO A 131 -20.93 5.86 15.29
C PRO A 131 -20.75 4.41 14.83
N ASP A 132 -21.84 3.66 14.67
CA ASP A 132 -21.82 2.26 14.20
C ASP A 132 -21.42 2.12 12.73
N GLU A 133 -21.67 3.15 11.91
CA GLU A 133 -21.23 3.19 10.52
C GLU A 133 -19.75 3.56 10.41
N VAL A 134 -19.27 4.47 11.26
CA VAL A 134 -17.86 4.83 11.36
C VAL A 134 -17.04 3.60 11.72
N GLU A 135 -17.43 2.84 12.76
CA GLU A 135 -16.70 1.64 13.19
C GLU A 135 -16.61 0.60 12.07
N ARG A 136 -17.72 0.34 11.35
CA ARG A 136 -17.74 -0.60 10.21
C ARG A 136 -16.84 -0.15 9.06
N GLU A 137 -16.86 1.12 8.70
CA GLU A 137 -16.04 1.62 7.60
C GLU A 137 -14.56 1.70 8.00
N GLU A 138 -14.23 1.99 9.27
CA GLU A 138 -12.86 1.93 9.76
C GLU A 138 -12.32 0.49 9.78
N ALA A 139 -13.13 -0.48 10.20
CA ALA A 139 -12.79 -1.90 10.12
C ALA A 139 -12.55 -2.33 8.67
N ARG A 140 -13.41 -1.89 7.73
CA ARG A 140 -13.23 -2.14 6.29
C ARG A 140 -11.94 -1.51 5.76
N ARG A 141 -11.66 -0.25 6.10
CA ARG A 141 -10.43 0.45 5.70
C ARG A 141 -9.19 -0.28 6.20
N ARG A 142 -9.22 -0.76 7.45
CA ARG A 142 -8.15 -1.59 8.02
C ARG A 142 -7.97 -2.89 7.24
N GLN A 143 -9.04 -3.63 6.99
CA GLN A 143 -8.99 -4.90 6.27
C GLN A 143 -8.36 -4.73 4.88
N VAL A 144 -8.76 -3.71 4.13
CA VAL A 144 -8.21 -3.48 2.79
C VAL A 144 -6.73 -3.11 2.84
N ILE A 145 -6.29 -2.33 3.84
CA ILE A 145 -4.86 -2.03 4.03
C ILE A 145 -4.07 -3.30 4.34
N GLU A 146 -4.61 -4.18 5.18
CA GLU A 146 -4.00 -5.48 5.49
C GLU A 146 -3.90 -6.35 4.22
N GLU A 147 -4.97 -6.42 3.42
CA GLU A 147 -4.97 -7.14 2.14
C GLU A 147 -3.92 -6.58 1.16
N ILE A 148 -3.80 -5.26 1.04
CA ILE A 148 -2.77 -4.62 0.20
C ILE A 148 -1.37 -4.97 0.68
N ILE A 149 -1.12 -4.93 2.00
CA ILE A 149 0.17 -5.31 2.58
C ILE A 149 0.49 -6.78 2.29
N GLU A 150 -0.49 -7.67 2.45
CA GLU A 150 -0.33 -9.09 2.16
C GLU A 150 -0.04 -9.35 0.67
N MET A 151 -0.65 -8.60 -0.23
CA MET A 151 -0.34 -8.66 -1.66
C MET A 151 1.07 -8.14 -1.94
N GLU A 152 1.49 -7.01 -1.37
CA GLU A 152 2.75 -6.35 -1.71
C GLU A 152 3.97 -6.96 -1.00
N LYS A 153 3.79 -7.61 0.15
CA LYS A 153 4.91 -8.17 0.92
C LYS A 153 5.50 -9.41 0.21
N PRO A 154 6.81 -9.65 0.33
CA PRO A 154 7.39 -10.93 -0.08
C PRO A 154 6.86 -12.06 0.83
N ALA A 155 6.58 -13.22 0.24
CA ALA A 155 5.94 -14.36 0.93
C ALA A 155 6.67 -14.85 2.21
N HIS A 156 7.97 -14.64 2.30
CA HIS A 156 8.79 -15.07 3.44
C HIS A 156 8.84 -14.03 4.58
N THR A 157 8.09 -12.93 4.47
CA THR A 157 8.17 -11.79 5.38
C THR A 157 6.91 -11.68 6.22
N ARG A 158 7.07 -11.34 7.50
CA ARG A 158 5.99 -11.02 8.43
C ARG A 158 5.85 -9.51 8.56
N CYS A 159 4.62 -9.01 8.51
CA CYS A 159 4.30 -7.61 8.74
C CYS A 159 3.51 -7.47 10.04
N ASP A 160 3.84 -6.43 10.82
CA ASP A 160 2.99 -5.91 11.90
C ASP A 160 2.40 -4.57 11.46
N LEU A 161 1.07 -4.46 11.38
CA LEU A 161 0.39 -3.22 11.00
C LEU A 161 -0.10 -2.46 12.24
N GLN A 162 0.33 -1.21 12.35
CA GLN A 162 -0.10 -0.25 13.36
C GLN A 162 -0.81 0.91 12.68
N ILE A 163 -2.14 0.96 12.79
CA ILE A 163 -2.90 2.14 12.37
C ILE A 163 -3.01 3.05 13.58
N ALA A 164 -2.33 4.20 13.51
CA ALA A 164 -2.51 5.26 14.48
C ALA A 164 -3.58 6.22 13.95
N VAL A 165 -4.57 6.53 14.79
CA VAL A 165 -5.46 7.66 14.54
C VAL A 165 -4.66 8.91 14.83
N GLU A 166 -4.76 9.91 13.96
CA GLU A 166 -4.18 11.23 14.21
C GLU A 166 -4.95 11.88 15.38
N ASP A 167 -4.57 11.54 16.61
CA ASP A 167 -5.02 12.24 17.81
C ASP A 167 -4.32 13.61 17.84
N GLU A 168 -5.13 14.67 17.98
CA GLU A 168 -4.69 16.06 17.93
C GLU A 168 -3.48 16.35 18.83
N ALA A 169 -2.53 17.10 18.26
CA ALA A 169 -1.67 18.02 19.00
C ALA A 169 -2.32 19.41 18.98
#